data_AF-A0A8T5VQL8-F1
#
_entry.id   AF-A0A8T5VQL8-F1
#
_cell.length_a   1.000
_cell.length_b   1.000
_cell.length_c   1.000
_cell.angle_alpha   90.00
_cell.angle_beta   90.00
_cell.angle_gamma   90.00
#
_symmetry.space_group_name_H-M   'P 1'
#
loop_
_entity.id
_entity.type
_entity.pdbx_description
1 polymer ?
#
loop_
_entity_poly.entity_id
_entity_poly.type
_entity_poly.pdbx_seq_one_letter_code
_entity_poly.pdbx_strand_id
1 'polypeptide(L)' 'MDLRETFATNLRRLRNGKGWSQDELALEAKISRSYLSQLEKGVYHVSIKVIGRLADKLDVEPDEFLKRTTKRARAK' A
#
# COMPACT_ATOMS: atom_id res chain seq x y z
N MET A 1 -5.46 -12.73 -8.04
CA MET A 1 -4.57 -11.68 -7.52
C MET A 1 -3.49 -12.34 -6.71
N ASP A 2 -2.25 -12.12 -7.13
CA ASP A 2 -1.07 -12.43 -6.33
C ASP A 2 -1.06 -11.55 -5.05
N LEU A 3 -0.40 -12.00 -3.98
CA LEU A 3 -0.23 -11.21 -2.74
C LEU A 3 0.44 -9.87 -3.02
N ARG A 4 1.38 -9.83 -3.96
CA ARG A 4 2.04 -8.59 -4.39
C ARG A 4 1.06 -7.59 -5.02
N GLU A 5 0.16 -8.06 -5.87
CA GLU A 5 -0.88 -7.21 -6.48
C GLU A 5 -1.88 -6.72 -5.42
N THR A 6 -2.21 -7.57 -4.44
CA THR A 6 -3.06 -7.21 -3.31
C THR A 6 -2.42 -6.10 -2.48
N PHE A 7 -1.13 -6.25 -2.15
CA PHE A 7 -0.33 -5.24 -1.46
C PHE A 7 -0.31 -3.91 -2.23
N ALA A 8 0.04 -3.95 -3.52
CA ALA A 8 0.13 -2.76 -4.37
C ALA A 8 -1.20 -1.99 -4.44
N THR A 9 -2.30 -2.73 -4.61
CA THR A 9 -3.66 -2.17 -4.68
C THR A 9 -4.06 -1.52 -3.36
N ASN A 10 -3.83 -2.20 -2.24
CA ASN A 10 -4.17 -1.68 -0.92
C ASN A 10 -3.28 -0.52 -0.51
N LEU A 11 -1.98 -0.55 -0.81
CA LEU A 11 -1.08 0.59 -0.56
C LEU A 11 -1.59 1.86 -1.23
N ARG A 12 -1.94 1.77 -2.53
CA ARG A 12 -2.50 2.90 -3.27
C ARG A 12 -3.84 3.36 -2.70
N ARG A 13 -4.72 2.41 -2.33
CA ARG A 13 -6.03 2.70 -1.70
C ARG A 13 -5.86 3.46 -0.39
N LEU A 14 -5.01 2.96 0.50
CA LEU A 14 -4.77 3.52 1.83
C LEU A 14 -4.10 4.89 1.73
N ARG A 15 -3.10 5.04 0.86
CA ARG A 15 -2.47 6.35 0.59
C ARG A 15 -3.50 7.38 0.11
N ASN A 16 -4.32 7.03 -0.87
CA ASN A 16 -5.36 7.92 -1.37
C ASN A 16 -6.42 8.23 -0.30
N GLY A 17 -6.78 7.26 0.55
CA GLY A 17 -7.68 7.46 1.67
C GLY A 17 -7.16 8.46 2.71
N LYS A 18 -5.83 8.53 2.87
CA LYS A 18 -5.15 9.55 3.69
C LYS A 18 -4.97 10.90 3.00
N GLY A 19 -5.30 11.00 1.70
CA GLY A 19 -5.15 12.23 0.92
C GLY A 19 -3.71 12.57 0.55
N TRP A 20 -2.77 11.62 0.67
CA TRP A 20 -1.35 11.87 0.40
C TRP A 20 -0.98 11.57 -1.05
N SER A 21 -0.10 12.38 -1.61
CA SER A 21 0.68 12.09 -2.82
C SER A 21 1.72 11.00 -2.58
N GLN A 22 2.29 10.47 -3.67
CA GLN A 22 3.41 9.52 -3.56
C GLN A 22 4.64 10.18 -2.93
N ASP A 23 4.90 11.45 -3.21
CA ASP A 23 6.05 12.17 -2.65
C ASP A 23 5.91 12.35 -1.13
N GLU A 24 4.72 12.72 -0.65
CA GLU A 24 4.43 12.85 0.80
C GLU A 24 4.60 11.53 1.54
N LEU A 25 3.98 10.44 1.06
CA LEU A 25 4.13 9.13 1.72
C LEU A 25 5.57 8.63 1.67
N ALA A 26 6.28 8.84 0.56
CA ALA A 26 7.67 8.41 0.43
C ALA A 26 8.57 9.14 1.43
N LEU A 27 8.39 10.46 1.56
CA LEU A 27 9.10 11.28 2.53
C LEU A 27 8.85 10.79 3.96
N GLU A 28 7.57 10.66 4.35
CA GLU A 28 7.18 10.25 5.70
C GLU A 28 7.65 8.82 6.04
N ALA A 29 7.52 7.88 5.10
CA ALA A 29 7.98 6.51 5.28
C ALA A 29 9.50 6.34 5.13
N LYS A 30 10.24 7.42 4.84
CA LYS A 30 11.70 7.44 4.61
C LYS A 30 12.11 6.42 3.54
N ILE A 31 11.44 6.47 2.40
CA ILE A 31 11.76 5.69 1.19
C ILE A 31 11.82 6.61 -0.03
N SER A 32 12.40 6.16 -1.13
CA SER A 32 12.37 6.96 -2.35
C SER A 32 10.99 6.94 -2.99
N ARG A 33 10.57 8.05 -3.59
CA ARG A 33 9.32 8.11 -4.36
C ARG A 33 9.32 7.13 -5.54
N SER A 34 10.47 6.92 -6.18
CA SER A 34 10.61 5.89 -7.22
C SER A 34 10.31 4.49 -6.68
N TYR A 35 10.84 4.14 -5.50
CA TYR A 35 10.54 2.87 -4.85
C TYR A 35 9.05 2.74 -4.50
N LEU A 36 8.45 3.77 -3.91
CA LEU A 36 7.01 3.77 -3.63
C LEU A 36 6.17 3.59 -4.90
N SER A 37 6.53 4.26 -5.99
CA SER A 37 5.84 4.12 -7.28
C SER A 37 5.91 2.68 -7.80
N GLN A 38 7.06 2.02 -7.69
CA GLN A 38 7.24 0.62 -8.09
C GLN A 38 6.47 -0.35 -7.17
N LEU A 39 6.35 -0.03 -5.88
CA LEU A 39 5.51 -0.80 -4.96
C LEU A 39 4.03 -0.70 -5.34
N GLU A 40 3.50 0.49 -5.62
CA GLU A 40 2.11 0.67 -6.04
C GLU A 40 1.78 0.08 -7.42
N LYS A 41 2.79 -0.15 -8.25
CA LYS A 41 2.66 -0.89 -9.52
C LYS A 41 2.82 -2.41 -9.36
N GLY A 42 3.18 -2.89 -8.16
CA GLY A 42 3.45 -4.30 -7.91
C GLY A 42 4.69 -4.83 -8.64
N VAL A 43 5.66 -3.98 -8.95
CA VAL A 43 6.90 -4.38 -9.65
C VAL A 43 7.92 -4.97 -8.66
N TYR A 44 7.99 -4.41 -7.45
CA TYR A 44 8.97 -4.80 -6.43
C TYR A 44 8.35 -5.50 -5.23
N HIS A 45 9.18 -6.28 -4.54
CA HIS A 45 8.86 -6.85 -3.24
C HIS A 45 9.11 -5.82 -2.14
N VAL A 46 8.19 -5.75 -1.19
CA VAL A 46 8.31 -4.91 0.00
C VAL A 46 8.91 -5.73 1.14
N SER A 47 9.80 -5.12 1.92
CA SER A 47 10.29 -5.76 3.15
C SER A 47 9.34 -5.51 4.32
N ILE A 48 9.33 -6.41 5.31
CA ILE A 48 8.51 -6.28 6.53
C ILE A 48 8.80 -4.94 7.24
N LYS A 49 10.06 -4.50 7.28
CA LYS A 49 10.45 -3.20 7.83
C LYS A 49 9.81 -2.02 7.09
N VAL A 50 9.65 -2.10 5.77
CA VAL A 50 8.95 -1.06 4.99
C VAL A 50 7.45 -1.13 5.24
N ILE A 51 6.86 -2.33 5.35
CA ILE A 51 5.45 -2.50 5.70
C ILE A 51 5.13 -1.79 7.02
N GLY A 52 5.92 -2.02 8.07
CA GLY A 52 5.71 -1.36 9.37
C GLY A 52 5.74 0.17 9.25
N ARG A 53 6.76 0.73 8.57
CA ARG A 53 6.83 2.18 8.35
C ARG A 53 5.64 2.74 7.56
N LEU A 54 5.17 2.01 6.56
CA LEU A 54 4.00 2.44 5.78
C LEU A 54 2.72 2.37 6.62
N ALA A 55 2.54 1.32 7.41
CA ALA A 55 1.43 1.15 8.35
C ALA A 55 1.38 2.32 9.35
N ASP A 56 2.50 2.58 10.05
CA ASP A 56 2.60 3.67 11.03
C ASP A 56 2.25 5.02 10.41
N LYS A 57 2.75 5.29 9.21
CA LYS A 57 2.53 6.57 8.52
C LYS A 57 1.16 6.69 7.89
N LEU A 58 0.53 5.58 7.52
CA LEU A 58 -0.83 5.57 7.02
C LEU A 58 -1.88 5.46 8.12
N ASP A 59 -1.47 5.24 9.38
CA ASP A 59 -2.34 5.05 10.56
C ASP A 59 -3.29 3.86 10.39
N VAL A 60 -2.70 2.71 10.06
CA VAL A 60 -3.41 1.46 9.78
C VAL A 60 -2.61 0.28 10.30
N GLU A 61 -3.30 -0.84 10.58
CA GLU A 61 -2.63 -2.09 10.91
C GLU A 61 -1.93 -2.70 9.69
N PRO A 62 -0.76 -3.36 9.84
CA PRO A 62 -0.01 -3.96 8.73
C PRO A 62 -0.79 -4.98 7.89
N ASP A 63 -1.78 -5.66 8.46
CA ASP A 63 -2.60 -6.65 7.76
C ASP A 63 -3.53 -6.01 6.71
N GLU A 64 -3.85 -4.71 6.84
CA GLU A 64 -4.65 -3.95 5.86
C GLU A 64 -4.06 -3.98 4.46
N PHE A 65 -2.74 -4.13 4.31
CA PHE A 65 -2.12 -4.25 2.99
C PHE A 65 -2.44 -5.57 2.30
N LEU A 66 -2.82 -6.62 3.05
CA LEU A 66 -3.03 -7.97 2.52
C LEU A 66 -4.52 -8.38 2.52
N LYS A 67 -5.41 -7.55 3.08
CA LYS A 67 -6.86 -7.79 3.01
C LYS A 67 -7.33 -7.81 1.57
N ARG A 68 -7.92 -8.92 1.15
CA ARG A 68 -8.58 -9.01 -0.16
C ARG A 68 -9.84 -8.16 -0.08
N THR A 69 -9.87 -7.05 -0.84
CA THR A 69 -11.10 -6.27 -0.97
C THR A 69 -12.10 -7.11 -1.75
N THR A 70 -13.08 -7.68 -1.06
CA THR A 70 -14.18 -8.41 -1.67
C THR A 70 -15.12 -7.44 -2.38
N LYS A 71 -14.69 -6.84 -3.50
CA LYS A 71 -15.63 -6.35 -4.52
C LYS A 71 -16.19 -7.56 -5.30
N ARG A 72 -16.88 -8.42 -4.56
CA ARG A 72 -17.98 -9.27 -5.02
C ARG A 72 -19.02 -9.24 -3.91
N ALA A 73 -19.56 -8.05 -3.61
CA ALA A 73 -20.96 -8.02 -3.27
C ALA A 73 -21.68 -8.64 -4.46
N ARG A 74 -22.31 -9.79 -4.22
CA ARG A 74 -23.12 -10.51 -5.20
C ARG A 74 -23.97 -9.52 -5.98
N ALA A 75 -23.74 -9.45 -7.29
CA ALA A 75 -24.84 -9.13 -8.18
C ALA A 75 -25.85 -10.27 -8.03
N LYS A 76 -27.05 -9.89 -7.60
CA LYS A 76 -28.32 -10.62 -7.47
C LYS A 76 -28.31 -12.13 -7.74
#